data_AF-B5CPP9-F1
#
_entry.id   AF-B5CPP9-F1
#
_cell.length_a   1.000
_cell.length_b   1.000
_cell.length_c   1.000
_cell.angle_alpha   90.00
_cell.angle_beta   90.00
_cell.angle_gamma   90.00
#
_symmetry.space_group_name_H-M   'P 1'
#
loop_
_entity.id
_entity.type
_entity.pdbx_description
1 polymer ?
#
loop_
_entity_poly.entity_id
_entity_poly.type
_entity_poly.pdbx_seq_one_letter_code
_entity_poly.pdbx_strand_id
1 'polypeptide(L)' 'MFNISVDEYFYPAKNVEKNTARRQIDSSLDLLSDNELKIIQGTIDGILNSRENKK' A
#
# COMPACT_ATOMS: atom_id res chain seq x y z
N MET A 1 -34.03 8.45 5.30
CA MET A 1 -33.71 7.13 4.72
C MET A 1 -32.23 7.15 4.37
N PHE A 2 -31.43 6.22 4.91
CA PHE A 2 -29.97 6.24 4.72
C PHE A 2 -29.60 5.66 3.36
N ASN A 3 -28.84 6.42 2.57
CA ASN A 3 -28.50 6.10 1.19
C ASN A 3 -27.17 5.30 1.13
N ILE A 4 -27.06 4.26 1.96
CA ILE A 4 -25.89 3.38 2.01
C ILE A 4 -26.27 2.02 1.42
N SER A 5 -25.36 1.42 0.66
CA SER A 5 -25.55 0.07 0.11
C SER A 5 -25.58 -0.97 1.23
N VAL A 6 -26.38 -2.02 1.05
CA VAL A 6 -26.46 -3.16 1.98
C VAL A 6 -25.08 -3.80 2.16
N ASP A 7 -24.30 -3.91 1.08
CA ASP A 7 -22.93 -4.42 1.12
C ASP A 7 -22.02 -3.59 2.01
N GLU A 8 -22.15 -2.27 1.98
CA GLU A 8 -21.32 -1.34 2.77
C GLU A 8 -21.66 -1.38 4.27
N TYR A 9 -22.90 -1.78 4.60
CA TYR A 9 -23.36 -1.97 5.98
C TYR A 9 -22.81 -3.28 6.61
N PHE A 10 -22.80 -4.38 5.86
CA PHE A 10 -22.30 -5.68 6.33
C PHE A 10 -20.79 -5.82 6.20
N TYR A 11 -20.21 -5.18 5.20
CA TYR A 11 -18.77 -5.11 4.95
C TYR A 11 -18.34 -3.65 5.00
N PRO A 12 -18.31 -3.02 6.20
CA PRO A 12 -17.72 -1.69 6.31
C PRO A 12 -16.31 -1.81 5.76
N ALA A 13 -16.05 -1.12 4.64
CA ALA A 13 -14.75 -1.13 4.01
C ALA A 13 -13.75 -0.89 5.13
N LYS A 14 -12.90 -1.89 5.39
CA LYS A 14 -11.88 -1.82 6.45
C LYS A 14 -10.83 -0.85 5.93
N ASN A 15 -11.22 0.41 5.86
CA ASN A 15 -10.43 1.57 5.55
C ASN A 15 -9.55 1.78 6.80
N VAL A 16 -8.62 0.85 7.02
CA VAL A 16 -7.30 1.30 7.45
C VAL A 16 -6.95 2.30 6.37
N GLU A 17 -7.11 3.60 6.65
CA GLU A 17 -6.83 4.66 5.70
C GLU A 17 -5.41 4.40 5.20
N LYS A 18 -5.31 3.78 4.02
CA LYS A 18 -4.05 3.72 3.31
C LYS A 18 -3.72 5.19 3.12
N ASN A 19 -2.66 5.65 3.79
CA ASN A 19 -2.13 7.00 3.64
C ASN A 19 -2.14 7.34 2.14
N THR A 20 -2.53 8.56 1.77
CA THR A 20 -2.62 9.01 0.38
C THR A 20 -1.38 8.63 -0.43
N ALA A 21 -0.20 8.69 0.18
CA ALA A 21 1.06 8.23 -0.41
C ALA A 21 1.08 6.72 -0.71
N ARG A 22 0.56 5.86 0.18
CA ARG A 22 0.51 4.41 -0.05
C ARG A 22 -0.41 4.05 -1.21
N ARG A 23 -1.54 4.72 -1.36
CA ARG A 23 -2.43 4.52 -2.52
C ARG A 23 -1.76 4.94 -3.83
N GLN A 24 -1.07 6.08 -3.84
CA GLN A 24 -0.32 6.56 -5.00
C GLN A 24 0.83 5.61 -5.39
N ILE A 25 1.53 5.06 -4.39
CA ILE A 25 2.56 4.05 -4.61
C ILE A 25 1.95 2.79 -5.20
N ASP A 26 0.89 2.24 -4.59
CA ASP A 26 0.22 1.02 -5.08
C ASP A 26 -0.19 1.18 -6.57
N SER A 27 -0.82 2.30 -6.95
CA SER A 27 -1.19 2.57 -8.35
C SER A 27 0.00 2.76 -9.29
N SER A 28 1.15 3.23 -8.79
CA SER A 28 2.35 3.38 -9.60
C SER A 28 3.07 2.05 -9.83
N LEU A 29 2.96 1.10 -8.89
CA LEU A 29 3.60 -0.21 -9.01
C LEU A 29 3.01 -1.03 -10.17
N ASP A 30 1.72 -0.88 -10.46
CA ASP A 30 1.03 -1.57 -11.56
C ASP A 30 1.58 -1.19 -12.96
N LEU A 31 2.34 -0.09 -13.05
CA LEU A 31 2.90 0.42 -14.30
C LEU A 31 4.35 -0.01 -14.56
N LEU A 32 4.98 -0.72 -13.62
CA LEU A 32 6.40 -1.06 -13.66
C LEU A 32 6.64 -2.47 -14.22
N SER A 33 7.79 -2.64 -14.86
CA SER A 33 8.28 -3.96 -15.28
C SER A 33 8.90 -4.74 -14.12
N ASP A 34 9.03 -6.07 -14.27
CA ASP A 34 9.65 -6.95 -13.26
C ASP A 34 11.05 -6.50 -12.83
N ASN A 35 11.85 -5.96 -13.76
CA ASN A 35 13.20 -5.48 -13.45
C ASN A 35 13.16 -4.21 -12.60
N GLU A 36 12.22 -3.30 -12.87
CA GLU A 36 12.03 -2.09 -12.07
C GLU A 36 11.47 -2.43 -10.69
N LEU A 37 10.54 -3.39 -10.59
CA LEU A 37 10.02 -3.89 -9.32
C LEU A 37 11.13 -4.48 -8.43
N LYS A 38 12.11 -5.18 -9.02
CA LYS A 38 13.29 -5.68 -8.27
C LYS A 38 14.14 -4.55 -7.67
N ILE A 39 14.27 -3.42 -8.37
CA ILE A 39 14.99 -2.24 -7.85
C ILE A 39 14.23 -1.64 -6.66
N ILE A 40 12.90 -1.54 -6.78
CA ILE A 40 12.04 -1.08 -5.68
C ILE A 40 12.16 -2.02 -4.47
N GLN A 41 12.14 -3.33 -4.68
CA GLN A 41 12.33 -4.32 -3.61
C GLN A 41 13.67 -4.12 -2.89
N GLY A 42 14.77 -3.97 -3.64
CA GLY A 42 16.09 -3.72 -3.03
C GLY A 42 16.12 -2.42 -2.20
N THR A 43 15.38 -1.40 -2.61
CA THR A 43 15.24 -0.15 -1.84
C THR A 43 14.48 -0.36 -0.54
N ILE A 44 13.37 -1.12 -0.59
CA ILE A 44 12.58 -1.48 0.60
C ILE A 44 13.45 -2.28 1.58
N ASP A 45 14.17 -3.29 1.09
CA ASP A 45 15.06 -4.11 1.90
C ASP A 45 16.14 -3.25 2.58
N GLY A 46 16.74 -2.31 1.85
CA GLY A 46 17.69 -1.34 2.41
C GLY A 46 17.12 -0.50 3.54
N ILE A 47 15.88 0.00 3.40
CA ILE A 47 15.19 0.79 4.45
C ILE A 47 14.94 -0.07 5.69
N LEU A 48 14.46 -1.31 5.51
CA LEU A 48 14.16 -2.22 6.61
C LEU A 48 15.43 -2.61 7.37
N ASN A 49 16.47 -3.04 6.65
CA ASN A 49 17.78 -3.37 7.21
C ASN A 49 18.37 -2.17 7.97
N SER A 50 18.24 -0.95 7.45
CA SER A 50 18.74 0.27 8.13
C SER A 50 18.01 0.55 9.45
N ARG A 51 16.72 0.19 9.58
CA ARG A 51 15.96 0.34 10.82
C ARG A 51 16.28 -0.75 11.85
N GLU A 52 16.53 -1.97 11.39
CA GLU A 52 16.90 -3.08 12.25
C GLU A 52 18.29 -2.91 12.85
N ASN A 53 19.27 -2.42 12.07
CA ASN A 53 20.63 -2.14 12.54
C ASN A 53 20.76 -0.89 13.45
N LYS A 54 19.66 -0.18 13.71
CA LYS A 54 19.60 0.96 14.64
C LYS A 54 19.07 0.58 16.04
N LYS A 55 18.67 -0.68 16.25
CA LYS A 55 18.32 -1.22 17.56
C LYS A 55 19.54 -1.84 18.22
#